data_AF-A0A7C4B964-F1
#
_entry.id   AF-A0A7C4B964-F1
#
_cell.length_a   1.000
_cell.length_b   1.000
_cell.length_c   1.000
_cell.angle_alpha   90.00
_cell.angle_beta   90.00
_cell.angle_gamma   90.00
#
_symmetry.space_group_name_H-M   'P 1'
#
loop_
_entity.id
_entity.type
_entity.pdbx_description
1 polymer ?
#
loop_
_entity_poly.entity_id
_entity_poly.type
_entity_poly.pdbx_seq_one_letter_code
_entity_poly.pdbx_strand_id
1 'polypeptide(L)'
;MEIFWLILLDQAVKQGIMMTSQDVLLNPGIAFGWGREVNLVWLVLGLVLVWLVKRKYSDYRAANWIAAGGLSNQIDRLCRGGVVDYLSLSFLPTKFNLADLMVLAGIIGLMYSLVYEDKNNL
;
A
#
# COMPACT_ATOMS: atom_id res chain seq x y z
N MET A 1 -0.90 -6.30 -15.46
CA MET A 1 -0.71 -5.01 -16.14
C MET A 1 -1.09 -3.82 -15.26
N GLU A 2 -2.06 -3.95 -14.34
CA GLU A 2 -2.53 -2.84 -13.48
C GLU A 2 -1.52 -2.35 -12.43
N ILE A 3 -0.74 -3.26 -11.82
CA ILE A 3 0.17 -2.92 -10.69
C ILE A 3 1.18 -1.84 -11.08
N PHE A 4 1.79 -1.97 -12.26
CA PHE A 4 2.83 -1.04 -12.73
C PHE A 4 2.30 0.40 -12.82
N TRP A 5 1.10 0.57 -13.38
CA TRP A 5 0.48 1.89 -13.53
C TRP A 5 0.09 2.51 -12.19
N LEU A 6 -0.40 1.70 -11.24
CA LEU A 6 -0.70 2.15 -9.88
C LEU A 6 0.56 2.62 -9.14
N ILE A 7 1.67 1.89 -9.31
CA ILE A 7 2.96 2.29 -8.74
C ILE A 7 3.44 3.59 -9.36
N LEU A 8 3.43 3.71 -10.70
CA LEU A 8 3.84 4.93 -11.39
C LEU A 8 2.99 6.13 -10.97
N LEU A 9 1.67 5.95 -10.82
CA LEU A 9 0.77 6.99 -10.36
C LEU A 9 1.15 7.49 -8.96
N ASP A 10 1.36 6.58 -8.01
CA ASP A 10 1.78 6.95 -6.65
C ASP A 10 3.12 7.70 -6.64
N GLN A 11 4.11 7.20 -7.39
CA GLN A 11 5.43 7.83 -7.47
C GLN A 11 5.35 9.22 -8.12
N ALA A 12 4.53 9.40 -9.15
CA ALA A 12 4.29 10.69 -9.77
C ALA A 12 3.61 11.68 -8.82
N VAL A 13 2.60 11.23 -8.08
CA VAL A 13 1.92 12.05 -7.06
C VAL A 13 2.88 12.46 -5.96
N LYS A 14 3.65 11.53 -5.39
CA LYS A 14 4.66 11.83 -4.37
C LYS A 14 5.69 12.83 -4.86
N GLN A 15 6.20 12.65 -6.08
CA GLN A 15 7.16 13.58 -6.66
C GLN A 15 6.56 14.99 -6.83
N GLY A 16 5.33 15.09 -7.34
CA GLY A 16 4.64 16.37 -7.49
C GLY A 16 4.37 17.06 -6.15
N ILE A 17 3.97 16.30 -5.13
CA ILE A 17 3.73 16.83 -3.78
C ILE A 17 5.02 17.32 -3.14
N MET A 18 6.12 16.56 -3.26
CA MET A 18 7.43 16.98 -2.76
C MET A 18 7.94 18.27 -3.41
N MET A 19 7.54 18.56 -4.65
CA MET A 19 7.89 19.80 -5.35
C MET A 19 7.01 20.99 -4.95
N THR A 20 5.81 20.77 -4.43
CA THR A 20 4.78 21.81 -4.27
C THR A 20 4.36 22.08 -2.84
N SER A 21 4.55 21.13 -1.92
CA SER A 21 4.10 21.23 -0.53
C SER A 21 5.27 21.17 0.45
N GLN A 22 5.24 22.02 1.48
CA GLN A 22 6.16 21.93 2.62
C GLN A 22 5.65 20.97 3.71
N ASP A 23 4.38 20.55 3.64
CA ASP A 23 3.73 19.74 4.67
C ASP A 23 3.90 18.24 4.40
N VAL A 24 5.13 17.80 4.16
CA VAL A 24 5.48 16.40 3.87
C VAL A 24 6.19 15.79 5.07
N LEU A 25 5.79 14.58 5.44
CA LEU A 25 6.44 13.77 6.48
C LEU A 25 7.17 12.61 5.83
N LEU A 26 8.48 12.48 6.08
CA LEU A 26 9.24 11.29 5.71
C LEU A 26 9.17 10.28 6.86
N ASN A 27 8.46 9.17 6.66
CA ASN A 27 8.25 8.15 7.66
C ASN A 27 9.22 6.97 7.45
N PRO A 28 10.26 6.81 8.30
CA PRO A 28 11.21 5.71 8.17
C PRO A 28 10.61 4.35 8.55
N GLY A 29 9.53 4.35 9.33
CA GLY A 29 8.87 3.13 9.79
C GLY A 29 7.75 2.65 8.85
N ILE A 30 7.10 1.59 9.29
CA ILE A 30 5.76 1.14 8.91
C ILE A 30 4.76 1.89 9.82
N ALA A 31 3.47 1.58 9.75
CA ALA A 31 2.46 2.11 10.66
C ALA A 31 2.94 2.12 12.12
N PHE A 32 2.64 3.21 12.83
CA PHE A 32 3.02 3.44 14.24
C PHE A 32 4.53 3.49 14.53
N GLY A 33 5.39 3.65 13.51
CA GLY A 33 6.83 3.85 13.70
C GLY A 33 7.65 2.58 13.95
N TRP A 34 7.04 1.40 13.77
CA TRP A 34 7.73 0.10 13.80
C TRP A 34 8.50 -0.17 12.49
N GLY A 35 9.58 -0.94 12.53
CA GLY A 35 10.29 -1.35 11.30
C GLY A 35 10.98 -0.20 10.56
N ARG A 36 11.81 0.58 11.28
CA ARG A 36 12.57 1.74 10.78
C ARG A 36 13.61 1.44 9.69
N GLU A 37 13.94 0.18 9.47
CA GLU A 37 14.86 -0.25 8.42
C GLU A 37 14.09 -0.84 7.24
N VAL A 38 14.73 -0.89 6.06
CA VAL A 38 14.22 -1.63 4.89
C VAL A 38 14.17 -3.12 5.24
N ASN A 39 13.11 -3.51 5.94
CA ASN A 39 13.02 -4.84 6.49
C ASN A 39 12.40 -5.75 5.41
N LEU A 40 13.30 -6.43 4.71
CA LEU A 40 13.00 -7.39 3.63
C LEU A 40 11.96 -8.42 4.06
N VAL A 41 11.83 -8.72 5.36
CA VAL A 41 10.81 -9.62 5.90
C VAL A 41 9.40 -9.13 5.53
N TRP A 42 9.10 -7.84 5.67
CA TRP A 42 7.76 -7.32 5.37
C TRP A 42 7.46 -7.32 3.87
N LEU A 43 8.46 -7.06 3.04
CA LEU A 43 8.34 -7.19 1.60
C LEU A 43 8.03 -8.64 1.21
N VAL A 44 8.80 -9.60 1.74
CA VAL A 44 8.61 -11.04 1.46
C VAL A 44 7.24 -11.50 1.94
N LEU A 45 6.84 -11.15 3.16
CA LEU A 45 5.51 -11.49 3.69
C LEU A 45 4.38 -10.93 2.82
N GLY A 46 4.49 -9.66 2.40
CA GLY A 46 3.52 -9.04 1.50
C GLY A 46 3.41 -9.76 0.16
N LEU A 47 4.55 -10.12 -0.46
CA LEU A 47 4.57 -10.85 -1.72
C LEU A 47 3.99 -12.26 -1.59
N VAL A 48 4.30 -12.97 -0.50
CA VAL A 48 3.75 -14.29 -0.20
C VAL A 48 2.22 -14.23 -0.04
N LEU A 49 1.71 -13.23 0.69
CA LEU A 49 0.26 -13.05 0.86
C LEU A 49 -0.45 -12.80 -0.47
N VAL A 50 0.11 -11.91 -1.32
CA VAL A 50 -0.44 -11.65 -2.66
C VAL A 50 -0.43 -12.91 -3.52
N TRP A 51 0.65 -13.71 -3.46
CA TRP A 51 0.73 -14.98 -4.18
C TRP A 51 -0.31 -15.99 -3.72
N LEU A 52 -0.51 -16.14 -2.40
CA LEU A 52 -1.52 -17.03 -1.83
C LEU A 52 -2.95 -16.62 -2.25
N VAL A 53 -3.27 -15.32 -2.20
CA VAL A 53 -4.58 -14.82 -2.62
C VAL A 53 -4.82 -15.08 -4.10
N LYS A 54 -3.84 -14.82 -4.96
CA LYS A 54 -3.93 -15.09 -6.40
C LYS A 54 -4.11 -16.56 -6.75
N ARG A 55 -3.62 -17.47 -5.90
CA ARG A 55 -3.77 -18.91 -6.09
C ARG A 55 -5.15 -19.41 -5.67
N LYS A 56 -5.75 -18.78 -4.66
CA LYS A 56 -7.02 -19.22 -4.08
C LYS A 56 -8.24 -18.58 -4.75
N TYR A 57 -8.13 -17.32 -5.18
CA TYR A 57 -9.25 -16.53 -5.68
C TYR A 57 -9.07 -16.16 -7.16
N SER A 58 -10.14 -16.26 -7.94
CA SER A 58 -10.15 -15.91 -9.37
C SER A 58 -10.17 -14.40 -9.60
N ASP A 59 -10.83 -13.62 -8.72
CA ASP A 59 -10.74 -12.17 -8.69
C ASP A 59 -9.61 -11.70 -7.76
N TYR A 60 -8.46 -11.40 -8.35
CA TYR A 60 -7.28 -10.94 -7.64
C TYR A 60 -7.05 -9.42 -7.78
N ARG A 61 -8.05 -8.66 -8.23
CA ARG A 61 -7.93 -7.19 -8.36
C ARG A 61 -7.63 -6.54 -7.01
N ALA A 62 -8.32 -6.98 -5.96
CA ALA A 62 -8.04 -6.55 -4.58
C ALA A 62 -6.57 -6.80 -4.17
N ALA A 63 -6.03 -7.97 -4.51
CA ALA A 63 -4.63 -8.31 -4.23
C ALA A 63 -3.64 -7.45 -5.04
N ASN A 64 -3.99 -7.05 -6.27
CA ASN A 64 -3.16 -6.14 -7.07
C ASN A 64 -3.05 -4.75 -6.42
N TRP A 65 -4.14 -4.23 -5.84
CA TRP A 65 -4.14 -2.94 -5.15
C TRP A 65 -3.29 -2.97 -3.88
N ILE A 66 -3.41 -4.03 -3.07
CA ILE A 66 -2.54 -4.26 -1.90
C ILE A 66 -1.07 -4.34 -2.33
N ALA A 67 -0.78 -5.11 -3.38
CA ALA A 67 0.57 -5.28 -3.90
C ALA A 67 1.16 -3.95 -4.40
N ALA A 68 0.39 -3.19 -5.18
CA ALA A 68 0.83 -1.91 -5.73
C ALA A 68 1.14 -0.90 -4.63
N GLY A 69 0.25 -0.71 -3.66
CA GLY A 69 0.50 0.21 -2.54
C GLY A 69 1.68 -0.23 -1.66
N GLY A 70 1.75 -1.52 -1.33
CA GLY A 70 2.89 -2.08 -0.58
C GLY A 70 4.22 -1.84 -1.29
N LEU A 71 4.30 -2.16 -2.59
CA LEU A 71 5.52 -1.97 -3.39
C LEU A 71 5.90 -0.50 -3.55
N SER A 72 4.93 0.40 -3.75
CA SER A 72 5.16 1.84 -3.80
C SER A 72 5.84 2.37 -2.53
N ASN A 73 5.35 1.99 -1.35
CA ASN A 73 5.98 2.39 -0.09
C ASN A 73 7.37 1.76 0.10
N GLN A 74 7.63 0.57 -0.45
CA GLN A 74 8.97 -0.02 -0.42
C GLN A 74 9.94 0.68 -1.37
N ILE A 75 9.48 1.13 -2.54
CA ILE A 75 10.28 1.95 -3.46
C ILE A 75 10.72 3.24 -2.76
N ASP A 76 9.81 3.90 -2.04
CA ASP A 76 10.16 5.10 -1.25
C ASP A 76 11.26 4.80 -0.24
N ARG A 77 11.16 3.71 0.52
CA ARG A 77 12.18 3.35 1.50
C ARG A 77 13.54 3.09 0.86
N LEU A 78 13.57 2.43 -0.29
CA LEU A 78 14.81 2.15 -1.04
C LEU A 78 15.44 3.41 -1.66
N CYS A 79 14.62 4.32 -2.19
CA CYS A 79 15.12 5.49 -2.93
C CYS A 79 15.27 6.75 -2.06
N ARG A 80 14.51 6.88 -0.98
CA ARG A 80 14.36 8.10 -0.18
C ARG A 80 14.68 7.91 1.31
N GLY A 81 14.89 6.67 1.76
CA GLY A 81 15.16 6.34 3.17
C GLY A 81 13.92 6.37 4.08
N GLY A 82 12.73 6.54 3.52
CA GLY A 82 11.46 6.54 4.23
C GLY A 82 10.29 6.76 3.27
N VAL A 83 9.07 6.55 3.75
CA VAL A 83 7.82 6.74 2.99
C VAL A 83 7.41 8.21 2.98
N VAL A 84 6.96 8.71 1.84
CA VAL A 84 6.51 10.10 1.69
C VAL A 84 5.02 10.19 2.05
N ASP A 85 4.72 10.68 3.25
CA ASP A 85 3.36 10.88 3.76
C ASP A 85 2.94 12.35 3.66
N TYR A 86 1.78 12.61 3.08
CA TYR A 86 1.35 13.98 2.72
C TYR A 86 -0.15 14.26 2.90
N LEU A 87 -0.98 13.23 3.08
CA LEU A 87 -2.38 13.41 3.42
C LEU A 87 -2.51 13.47 4.94
N SER A 88 -3.19 14.49 5.45
CA SER A 88 -3.55 14.62 6.85
C SER A 88 -5.06 14.67 7.01
N LEU A 89 -5.58 13.96 8.01
CA LEU A 89 -6.97 14.03 8.42
C LEU A 89 -7.00 14.48 9.88
N SER A 90 -7.84 15.44 10.23
CA SER A 90 -7.85 16.08 11.57
C SER A 90 -8.08 15.11 12.72
N PHE A 91 -8.66 13.93 12.45
CA PHE A 91 -8.94 12.88 13.43
C PHE A 91 -7.89 11.75 13.45
N LEU A 92 -6.90 11.75 12.56
CA LEU A 92 -5.82 10.79 12.56
C LEU A 92 -4.51 11.44 13.06
N PRO A 93 -3.79 10.81 13.99
CA PRO A 93 -2.55 11.36 14.52
C PRO A 93 -1.38 11.28 13.53
N THR A 94 -1.51 10.49 12.46
CA THR A 94 -0.45 10.25 11.48
C THR A 94 -0.92 10.62 10.08
N LYS A 95 0.01 11.14 9.29
CA LYS A 95 -0.18 11.33 7.85
C LYS A 95 -0.13 9.98 7.13
N PHE A 96 -0.68 9.96 5.92
CA PHE A 96 -0.68 8.81 5.03
C PHE A 96 -0.56 9.27 3.58
N ASN A 97 -0.55 8.34 2.64
CA ASN A 97 -0.40 8.65 1.22
C ASN A 97 -1.36 7.80 0.34
N LEU A 98 -1.26 7.97 -0.98
CA LEU A 98 -2.08 7.23 -1.94
C LEU A 98 -1.82 5.72 -1.88
N ALA A 99 -0.58 5.29 -1.69
CA ALA A 99 -0.23 3.88 -1.51
C ALA A 99 -0.93 3.25 -0.29
N ASP A 100 -1.06 3.97 0.82
CA ASP A 100 -1.83 3.49 1.99
C ASP A 100 -3.32 3.36 1.68
N LEU A 101 -3.89 4.31 0.93
CA LEU A 101 -5.28 4.23 0.46
C LEU A 101 -5.50 3.05 -0.50
N MET A 102 -4.53 2.76 -1.37
CA MET A 102 -4.58 1.59 -2.25
C MET A 102 -4.59 0.27 -1.44
N VAL A 103 -3.73 0.17 -0.42
CA VAL A 103 -3.73 -0.99 0.49
C VAL A 103 -5.06 -1.12 1.21
N LEU A 104 -5.59 -0.02 1.77
CA LEU A 104 -6.88 -0.02 2.47
C LEU A 104 -8.02 -0.46 1.54
N ALA A 105 -8.12 0.12 0.34
CA ALA A 105 -9.15 -0.23 -0.63
C ALA A 105 -9.05 -1.70 -1.07
N GLY A 106 -7.83 -2.20 -1.29
CA GLY A 106 -7.59 -3.60 -1.61
C GLY A 106 -7.97 -4.55 -0.47
N ILE A 107 -7.70 -4.21 0.79
CA ILE A 107 -8.14 -4.99 1.95
C ILE A 107 -9.67 -5.04 2.03
N ILE A 108 -10.36 -3.89 1.86
CA ILE A 108 -11.83 -3.83 1.85
C ILE A 108 -12.40 -4.70 0.73
N GLY A 109 -11.84 -4.61 -0.48
CA GLY A 109 -12.26 -5.43 -1.61
C GLY A 109 -12.06 -6.93 -1.37
N LEU A 110 -10.94 -7.31 -0.75
CA LEU A 110 -10.67 -8.70 -0.39
C LEU A 110 -11.67 -9.20 0.66
N MET A 111 -11.92 -8.42 1.72
CA MET A 111 -12.91 -8.77 2.75
C MET A 111 -14.30 -8.96 2.15
N TYR A 112 -14.71 -8.07 1.25
CA TYR A 112 -16.00 -8.19 0.55
C TYR A 112 -16.07 -9.48 -0.28
N SER A 113 -15.02 -9.79 -1.04
CA SER A 113 -14.95 -11.02 -1.84
C SER A 113 -15.02 -12.28 -0.97
N LEU A 114 -14.35 -12.29 0.19
CA LEU A 114 -14.37 -13.41 1.13
C LEU A 114 -15.77 -13.67 1.67
N VAL A 115 -16.47 -12.61 2.10
CA VAL A 115 -17.84 -12.72 2.64
C VAL A 115 -18.84 -13.14 1.56
N TYR A 116 -18.65 -12.69 0.32
CA TYR A 116 -19.54 -13.02 -0.79
C TYR A 116 -19.37 -14.47 -1.27
N GLU A 117 -18.13 -14.97 -1.38
CA GLU A 117 -17.88 -16.36 -1.76
C GLU A 117 -18.38 -17.36 -0.72
N ASP A 118 -18.26 -17.06 0.58
CA ASP A 118 -18.75 -17.93 1.64
C ASP A 118 -20.28 -18.11 1.57
N LYS A 119 -21.01 -17.03 1.24
CA LYS A 119 -22.48 -17.06 1.08
C LYS A 119 -22.95 -17.84 -0.16
N ASN A 120 -22.14 -17.94 -1.20
CA ASN A 120 -22.51 -18.64 -2.44
C ASN A 120 -22.06 -20.11 -2.46
N ASN A 121 -21.30 -20.55 -1.46
CA ASN A 121 -20.87 -21.94 -1.28
C ASN A 121 -21.65 -22.67 -0.17
N LEU A 122 -22.65 -22.02 0.43
CA LEU A 122 -23.67 -22.60 1.34
C LEU A 122 -24.97 -22.85 0.57
#